data_AF-A0A291RT77-F1
#
_entry.id   AF-A0A291RT77-F1
#
_cell.length_a   1.000
_cell.length_b   1.000
_cell.length_c   1.000
_cell.angle_alpha   90.00
_cell.angle_beta   90.00
_cell.angle_gamma   90.00
#
_symmetry.space_group_name_H-M   'P 1'
#
loop_
_entity.id
_entity.type
_entity.pdbx_description
1 polymer ?
#
loop_
_entity_poly.entity_id
_entity_poly.type
_entity_poly.pdbx_seq_one_letter_code
_entity_poly.pdbx_strand_id
1 'polypeptide(L)'
;MTEFDPFATAPADEPPTEPVQDAPAATADRPAAAMSSDGKVVVTLKGGADFEDPWIVIHADDVDDAVRQLNGRLAKLMELAQKAAAKFRELGGKSGRASGQQQAQRPARKRPPDGAPEQPDGWEYRTGVSKAGKTWQGYFPPRGVHDDPIWF
;
A
#
# COMPACT_ATOMS: atom_id res chain seq x y z
N MET A 1 61.55 -4.99 23.94
CA MET A 1 60.36 -4.27 24.43
C MET A 1 59.34 -5.33 24.76
N THR A 2 59.15 -5.62 26.05
CA THR A 2 58.12 -6.57 26.49
C THR A 2 56.83 -5.77 26.70
N GLU A 3 55.84 -6.07 25.87
CA GLU A 3 54.52 -5.43 25.83
C GLU A 3 53.68 -5.81 27.05
N PHE A 4 52.96 -4.83 27.61
CA PHE A 4 52.03 -5.04 28.71
C PHE A 4 50.69 -5.55 28.15
N ASP A 5 50.32 -6.79 28.50
CA ASP A 5 49.06 -7.42 28.08
C ASP A 5 47.98 -7.24 29.17
N PRO A 6 46.92 -6.43 28.92
CA PRO A 6 45.87 -6.15 29.89
C PRO A 6 44.88 -7.31 30.10
N PHE A 7 45.00 -8.43 29.38
CA PHE A 7 44.11 -9.59 29.50
C PHE A 7 44.72 -10.78 30.26
N ALA A 8 45.94 -10.64 30.78
CA ALA A 8 46.64 -11.71 31.51
C ALA A 8 45.95 -12.17 32.82
N THR A 9 44.90 -11.46 33.29
CA THR A 9 44.11 -11.83 34.49
C THR A 9 42.63 -12.10 34.16
N ALA A 10 42.30 -12.44 32.92
CA ALA A 10 40.97 -12.93 32.60
C ALA A 10 40.83 -14.40 33.05
N PRO A 11 39.76 -14.78 33.79
CA PRO A 11 39.52 -16.18 34.14
C PRO A 11 39.31 -17.02 32.88
N ALA A 12 39.90 -18.22 32.86
CA ALA A 12 39.95 -19.12 31.72
C ALA A 12 38.58 -19.71 31.35
N ASP A 13 38.39 -19.93 30.06
CA ASP A 13 37.21 -20.50 29.40
C ASP A 13 37.02 -21.98 29.82
N GLU A 14 35.89 -22.31 30.46
CA GLU A 14 35.46 -23.70 30.69
C GLU A 14 34.51 -24.14 29.56
N PRO A 15 34.72 -25.30 28.91
CA PRO A 15 33.90 -25.79 27.80
C PRO A 15 32.69 -26.64 28.30
N PRO A 16 31.74 -27.02 27.42
CA PRO A 16 30.35 -26.52 27.34
C PRO A 16 29.33 -27.40 28.11
N THR A 17 28.25 -26.78 28.60
CA THR A 17 27.07 -27.49 29.15
C THR A 17 25.81 -27.11 28.37
N GLU A 18 25.09 -28.10 27.83
CA GLU A 18 23.76 -27.96 27.20
C GLU A 18 22.66 -27.65 28.24
N PRO A 19 21.43 -27.34 27.80
CA PRO A 19 20.88 -26.02 27.55
C PRO A 19 20.25 -25.39 28.81
N VAL A 20 20.63 -24.14 29.13
CA VAL A 20 20.02 -23.38 30.23
C VAL A 20 18.65 -22.86 29.77
N GLN A 21 17.61 -23.17 30.56
CA GLN A 21 16.28 -22.58 30.47
C GLN A 21 16.38 -21.05 30.41
N ASP A 22 15.94 -20.47 29.30
CA ASP A 22 15.83 -19.01 29.16
C ASP A 22 14.87 -18.44 30.20
N ALA A 23 15.41 -17.61 31.09
CA ALA A 23 14.66 -16.71 31.92
C ALA A 23 13.91 -15.69 31.02
N PRO A 24 12.65 -15.33 31.34
CA PRO A 24 11.82 -14.55 30.44
C PRO A 24 12.37 -13.12 30.30
N ALA A 25 12.72 -12.76 29.07
CA ALA A 25 12.97 -11.39 28.66
C ALA A 25 11.73 -10.53 29.01
N ALA A 26 11.97 -9.43 29.71
CA ALA A 26 10.98 -8.43 30.03
C ALA A 26 10.29 -7.96 28.73
N THR A 27 9.08 -8.46 28.52
CA THR A 27 8.19 -8.00 27.46
C THR A 27 7.64 -6.67 27.92
N ALA A 28 7.86 -5.63 27.11
CA ALA A 28 7.13 -4.39 27.24
C ALA A 28 5.64 -4.72 27.38
N ASP A 29 4.96 -4.07 28.34
CA ASP A 29 3.52 -4.07 28.55
C ASP A 29 2.79 -3.60 27.28
N ARG A 30 2.77 -4.44 26.25
CA ARG A 30 1.66 -4.48 25.31
C ARG A 30 0.52 -5.00 26.15
N PRO A 31 -0.61 -4.29 26.28
CA PRO A 31 -1.77 -4.87 26.94
C PRO A 31 -2.09 -6.15 26.19
N ALA A 32 -1.75 -7.29 26.81
CA ALA A 32 -2.21 -8.57 26.36
C ALA A 32 -3.72 -8.43 26.39
N ALA A 33 -4.37 -8.56 25.22
CA ALA A 33 -5.81 -8.62 25.15
C ALA A 33 -6.20 -9.73 26.13
N ALA A 34 -6.74 -9.35 27.29
CA ALA A 34 -7.20 -10.30 28.27
C ALA A 34 -8.15 -11.21 27.52
N MET A 35 -7.76 -12.48 27.34
CA MET A 35 -8.65 -13.50 26.81
C MET A 35 -9.74 -13.70 27.84
N SER A 36 -10.68 -12.76 27.84
CA SER A 36 -11.93 -12.84 28.58
C SER A 36 -12.64 -14.01 27.92
N SER A 37 -12.84 -15.09 28.67
CA SER A 37 -13.55 -16.30 28.25
C SER A 37 -15.06 -16.05 28.05
N ASP A 38 -15.41 -14.89 27.53
CA ASP A 38 -16.74 -14.27 27.58
C ASP A 38 -17.40 -14.20 26.19
N GLY A 39 -16.95 -15.00 25.22
CA GLY A 39 -17.51 -15.01 23.87
C GLY A 39 -17.22 -13.76 23.02
N LYS A 40 -16.60 -12.73 23.61
CA LYS A 40 -16.31 -11.45 22.96
C LYS A 40 -15.46 -11.61 21.71
N VAL A 41 -15.94 -11.00 20.63
CA VAL A 41 -15.31 -11.03 19.31
C VAL A 41 -14.80 -9.64 18.97
N VAL A 42 -13.56 -9.54 18.51
CA VAL A 42 -13.02 -8.31 17.94
C VAL A 42 -12.83 -8.49 16.45
N VAL A 43 -13.50 -7.65 15.66
CA VAL A 43 -13.38 -7.65 14.20
C VAL A 43 -12.63 -6.40 13.77
N THR A 44 -11.52 -6.61 13.05
CA THR A 44 -10.74 -5.51 12.47
C THR A 44 -10.92 -5.50 10.96
N LEU A 45 -11.34 -4.36 10.42
CA LEU A 45 -11.53 -4.13 8.99
C LEU A 45 -10.45 -3.16 8.52
N LYS A 46 -9.61 -3.60 7.58
CA LYS A 46 -8.50 -2.79 7.04
C LYS A 46 -8.81 -2.38 5.59
N GLY A 47 -8.66 -1.08 5.30
CA GLY A 47 -8.97 -0.49 4.00
C GLY A 47 -7.97 -0.77 2.87
N GLY A 48 -6.90 -1.52 3.12
CA GLY A 48 -5.86 -1.84 2.14
C GLY A 48 -4.70 -2.64 2.76
N ALA A 49 -3.63 -2.82 1.99
CA ALA A 49 -2.47 -3.63 2.39
C ALA A 49 -1.40 -2.84 3.15
N ASP A 50 -1.37 -1.51 2.98
CA ASP A 50 -0.32 -0.67 3.51
C ASP A 50 -0.56 -0.36 4.99
N PHE A 51 0.51 -0.10 5.75
CA PHE A 51 0.41 0.20 7.18
C PHE A 51 -0.46 1.45 7.45
N GLU A 52 -0.34 2.47 6.60
CA GLU A 52 -1.04 3.76 6.71
C GLU A 52 -2.53 3.72 6.30
N ASP A 53 -3.02 2.59 5.79
CA ASP A 53 -4.41 2.45 5.40
C ASP A 53 -5.34 2.43 6.63
N PRO A 54 -6.51 3.11 6.56
CA PRO A 54 -7.43 3.19 7.68
C PRO A 54 -7.90 1.81 8.12
N TRP A 55 -8.08 1.64 9.43
CA TRP A 55 -8.73 0.48 10.00
C TRP A 55 -9.88 0.89 10.92
N ILE A 56 -10.87 0.00 11.02
CA ILE A 56 -11.96 0.08 11.97
C ILE A 56 -11.90 -1.17 12.84
N VAL A 57 -11.98 -0.99 14.16
CA VAL A 57 -12.03 -2.08 15.14
C VAL A 57 -13.42 -2.09 15.75
N ILE A 58 -14.08 -3.24 15.69
CA ILE A 58 -15.41 -3.48 16.25
C ILE A 58 -15.26 -4.45 17.41
N HIS A 59 -15.73 -4.04 18.58
CA HIS A 59 -15.87 -4.91 19.74
C HIS A 59 -17.32 -5.41 19.77
N ALA A 60 -17.50 -6.72 19.69
CA ALA A 60 -18.80 -7.38 19.74
C ALA A 60 -18.83 -8.34 20.92
N ASP A 61 -20.01 -8.51 21.50
CA ASP A 61 -20.20 -9.41 22.64
C ASP A 61 -20.14 -10.89 22.23
N ASP A 62 -20.57 -11.19 21.00
CA ASP A 62 -20.52 -12.51 20.39
C ASP A 62 -20.44 -12.42 18.84
N VAL A 63 -20.43 -13.57 18.16
CA VAL A 63 -20.36 -13.65 16.69
C VAL A 63 -21.62 -13.10 16.03
N ASP A 64 -22.80 -13.38 16.58
CA ASP A 64 -24.08 -12.93 16.00
C ASP A 64 -24.24 -11.41 16.11
N ASP A 65 -23.76 -10.82 17.20
CA ASP A 65 -23.65 -9.39 17.39
C ASP A 65 -22.66 -8.78 16.38
N ALA A 66 -21.48 -9.40 16.20
CA ALA A 66 -20.54 -8.95 15.19
C ALA A 66 -21.17 -8.90 13.79
N VAL A 67 -21.91 -9.95 13.39
CA VAL A 67 -22.63 -9.99 12.10
C VAL A 67 -23.70 -8.91 12.02
N ARG A 68 -24.46 -8.66 13.10
CA ARG A 68 -25.46 -7.59 13.17
C ARG A 68 -24.82 -6.20 13.01
N GLN A 69 -23.63 -6.00 13.55
CA GLN A 69 -22.88 -4.74 13.42
C GLN A 69 -22.32 -4.53 12.01
N LEU A 70 -22.01 -5.60 11.27
CA LEU A 70 -21.58 -5.59 9.87
C LEU A 70 -22.74 -5.31 8.88
N ASN A 71 -23.44 -4.19 9.05
CA ASN A 71 -24.61 -3.80 8.26
C ASN A 71 -24.38 -2.55 7.39
N GLY A 72 -25.41 -2.09 6.67
CA GLY A 72 -25.30 -0.92 5.77
C GLY A 72 -24.85 0.39 6.42
N ARG A 73 -25.00 0.57 7.75
CA ARG A 73 -24.48 1.75 8.46
C ARG A 73 -22.95 1.72 8.57
N LEU A 74 -22.36 0.54 8.62
CA LEU A 74 -20.91 0.37 8.65
C LEU A 74 -20.25 0.82 7.34
N ALA A 75 -20.91 0.60 6.20
CA ALA A 75 -20.43 1.13 4.91
C ALA A 75 -20.28 2.66 4.95
N LYS A 76 -21.22 3.36 5.61
CA LYS A 76 -21.12 4.81 5.78
C LYS A 76 -19.94 5.21 6.67
N LEU A 77 -19.69 4.46 7.74
CA LEU A 77 -18.54 4.67 8.61
C LEU A 77 -17.22 4.44 7.85
N MET A 78 -17.14 3.42 7.00
CA MET A 78 -15.97 3.16 6.15
C MET A 78 -15.67 4.34 5.22
N GLU A 79 -16.69 4.91 4.56
CA GLU A 79 -16.51 6.11 3.73
C GLU A 79 -15.94 7.29 4.54
N LEU A 80 -16.46 7.51 5.75
CA LEU A 80 -16.01 8.60 6.62
C LEU A 80 -14.58 8.36 7.12
N ALA A 81 -14.25 7.14 7.53
CA ALA A 81 -12.90 6.77 7.95
C ALA A 81 -11.89 6.95 6.82
N GLN A 82 -12.25 6.59 5.58
CA GLN A 82 -11.39 6.80 4.41
C GLN A 82 -11.16 8.28 4.13
N LYS A 83 -12.21 9.12 4.21
CA LYS A 83 -12.08 10.58 4.04
C LYS A 83 -11.23 11.21 5.13
N ALA A 84 -11.42 10.79 6.39
CA ALA A 84 -10.62 11.27 7.51
C ALA A 84 -9.14 10.89 7.35
N ALA A 85 -8.85 9.64 6.98
CA ALA A 85 -7.49 9.18 6.73
C ALA A 85 -6.82 9.94 5.56
N ALA A 86 -7.56 10.19 4.47
CA ALA A 86 -7.08 11.04 3.38
C ALA A 86 -6.71 12.45 3.88
N LYS A 87 -7.51 13.03 4.78
CA LYS A 87 -7.21 14.34 5.35
C LYS A 87 -5.98 14.32 6.26
N PHE A 88 -5.80 13.28 7.08
CA PHE A 88 -4.59 13.12 7.88
C PHE A 88 -3.33 13.04 7.01
N ARG A 89 -3.40 12.31 5.89
CA ARG A 89 -2.29 12.25 4.91
C ARG A 89 -1.97 13.62 4.30
N GLU A 90 -2.99 14.42 4.02
CA GLU A 90 -2.82 15.80 3.52
C GLU A 90 -2.15 16.70 4.57
N LEU A 91 -2.58 16.63 5.83
CA LEU A 91 -2.08 17.46 6.93
C LEU A 91 -0.68 17.05 7.41
N GLY A 92 -0.33 15.75 7.31
CA GLY A 92 0.95 15.19 7.77
C GLY A 92 2.19 15.62 6.97
N GLY A 93 2.04 16.44 5.93
CA GLY A 93 3.13 17.18 5.28
C GLY A 93 4.21 16.35 4.58
N LYS A 94 4.11 15.02 4.50
CA LYS A 94 5.10 14.17 3.83
C LYS A 94 4.45 13.07 2.99
N SER A 95 4.54 13.25 1.68
CA SER A 95 4.91 12.24 0.66
C SER A 95 4.62 10.76 0.97
N GLY A 96 3.38 10.39 1.28
CA GLY A 96 2.96 9.00 1.13
C GLY A 96 2.66 8.79 -0.34
N ARG A 97 3.46 7.96 -1.03
CA ARG A 97 3.24 7.47 -2.40
C ARG A 97 1.76 7.52 -2.73
N ALA A 98 1.40 8.37 -3.70
CA ALA A 98 0.08 8.36 -4.27
C ALA A 98 -0.16 6.96 -4.83
N SER A 99 -0.81 6.10 -4.04
CA SER A 99 -1.49 4.91 -4.52
C SER A 99 -2.54 5.41 -5.51
N GLY A 100 -2.21 5.30 -6.79
CA GLY A 100 -3.10 5.65 -7.89
C GLY A 100 -3.64 7.07 -7.85
N GLN A 101 -2.74 8.08 -7.85
CA GLN A 101 -3.11 9.26 -8.63
C GLN A 101 -3.38 8.72 -10.03
N GLN A 102 -4.66 8.71 -10.44
CA GLN A 102 -5.04 8.82 -11.83
C GLN A 102 -4.10 9.86 -12.40
N GLN A 103 -3.07 9.38 -13.07
CA GLN A 103 -2.09 10.22 -13.72
C GLN A 103 -2.94 11.00 -14.68
N ALA A 104 -3.14 12.29 -14.36
CA ALA A 104 -4.01 13.18 -15.10
C ALA A 104 -3.75 12.87 -16.57
N GLN A 105 -4.78 12.35 -17.26
CA GLN A 105 -4.68 12.08 -18.68
C GLN A 105 -4.11 13.37 -19.27
N ARG A 106 -2.83 13.33 -19.68
CA ARG A 106 -2.24 14.47 -20.38
C ARG A 106 -3.25 14.82 -21.46
N PRO A 107 -3.72 16.08 -21.54
CA PRO A 107 -4.79 16.44 -22.45
C PRO A 107 -4.40 15.90 -23.82
N ALA A 108 -5.27 15.06 -24.40
CA ALA A 108 -5.03 14.44 -25.69
C ALA A 108 -4.63 15.55 -26.65
N ARG A 109 -3.39 15.51 -27.15
CA ARG A 109 -2.90 16.55 -28.05
C ARG A 109 -3.72 16.41 -29.33
N LYS A 110 -4.34 17.50 -29.79
CA LYS A 110 -5.11 17.51 -31.05
C LYS A 110 -4.23 17.63 -32.29
N ARG A 111 -2.91 17.83 -32.10
CA ARG A 111 -1.94 17.98 -33.18
C ARG A 111 -0.74 17.06 -32.95
N PRO A 112 -0.22 16.43 -34.01
CA PRO A 112 1.00 15.63 -33.94
C PRO A 112 2.21 16.51 -33.57
N PRO A 113 3.26 15.94 -32.96
CA PRO A 113 4.52 16.63 -32.69
C PRO A 113 5.30 16.94 -33.97
N ASP A 114 6.20 17.93 -33.89
CA ASP A 114 7.10 18.27 -34.99
C ASP A 114 7.96 17.06 -35.37
N GLY A 115 7.95 16.67 -36.65
CA GLY A 115 8.65 15.49 -37.17
C GLY A 115 7.83 14.20 -37.21
N ALA A 116 6.54 14.25 -36.87
CA ALA A 116 5.63 13.13 -37.12
C ALA A 116 5.46 12.85 -38.63
N PRO A 117 5.15 11.60 -39.02
CA PRO A 117 4.81 11.28 -40.40
C PRO A 117 3.59 12.09 -40.86
N GLU A 118 3.47 12.28 -42.19
CA GLU A 118 2.31 12.96 -42.77
C GLU A 118 1.03 12.18 -42.45
N GLN A 119 -0.01 12.89 -42.00
CA GLN A 119 -1.29 12.29 -41.64
C GLN A 119 -2.03 11.86 -42.92
N PRO A 120 -2.41 10.57 -43.07
CA PRO A 120 -3.20 10.14 -44.21
C PRO A 120 -4.59 10.79 -44.23
N ASP A 121 -5.16 10.97 -45.42
CA ASP A 121 -6.45 11.65 -45.59
C ASP A 121 -7.59 10.89 -44.88
N GLY A 122 -8.36 11.60 -44.08
CA GLY A 122 -9.45 11.04 -43.27
C GLY A 122 -9.04 10.27 -42.00
N TRP A 123 -7.75 10.23 -41.66
CA TRP A 123 -7.28 9.55 -40.44
C TRP A 123 -7.26 10.51 -39.24
N GLU A 124 -7.41 9.98 -38.02
CA GLU A 124 -7.43 10.76 -36.78
C GLU A 124 -6.17 10.56 -35.95
N TYR A 125 -5.57 11.67 -35.49
CA TYR A 125 -4.47 11.64 -34.53
C TYR A 125 -4.98 11.37 -33.11
N ARG A 126 -4.39 10.37 -32.44
CA ARG A 126 -4.75 10.01 -31.06
C ARG A 126 -3.50 9.78 -30.23
N THR A 127 -3.62 10.06 -28.93
CA THR A 127 -2.56 9.84 -27.94
C THR A 127 -3.14 9.17 -26.71
N GLY A 128 -2.34 8.38 -25.99
CA GLY A 128 -2.74 7.78 -24.74
C GLY A 128 -1.58 7.20 -23.94
N VAL A 129 -1.90 6.45 -22.89
CA VAL A 129 -0.93 5.74 -22.04
C VAL A 129 -1.24 4.25 -22.11
N SER A 130 -0.24 3.42 -22.36
CA SER A 130 -0.39 1.97 -22.41
C SER A 130 -0.54 1.38 -21.00
N LYS A 131 -0.94 0.11 -20.92
CA LYS A 131 -1.02 -0.63 -19.64
C LYS A 131 0.32 -0.68 -18.90
N ALA A 132 1.44 -0.57 -19.63
CA ALA A 132 2.80 -0.51 -19.08
C ALA A 132 3.26 0.91 -18.72
N GLY A 133 2.37 1.91 -18.75
CA GLY A 133 2.69 3.30 -18.42
C GLY A 133 3.45 4.07 -19.51
N LYS A 134 3.71 3.46 -20.67
CA LYS A 134 4.36 4.14 -21.80
C LYS A 134 3.34 5.00 -22.55
N THR A 135 3.66 6.26 -22.81
CA THR A 135 2.82 7.12 -23.66
C THR A 135 2.91 6.62 -25.11
N TRP A 136 1.78 6.60 -25.81
CA TRP A 136 1.68 6.24 -27.22
C TRP A 136 0.97 7.35 -28.00
N GLN A 137 1.28 7.45 -29.28
CA GLN A 137 0.62 8.33 -30.24
C GLN A 137 0.57 7.64 -31.61
N GLY A 138 -0.38 8.04 -32.44
CA GLY A 138 -0.52 7.46 -33.77
C GLY A 138 -1.70 8.02 -34.55
N TYR A 139 -1.73 7.68 -35.84
CA TYR A 139 -2.87 7.93 -36.73
C TYR A 139 -3.74 6.69 -36.81
N PHE A 140 -5.05 6.89 -36.75
CA PHE A 140 -6.04 5.82 -36.77
C PHE A 140 -6.97 6.00 -37.97
N PRO A 141 -7.30 4.92 -38.69
CA PRO A 141 -8.20 4.99 -39.81
C PRO A 141 -9.63 5.34 -39.35
N PRO A 142 -10.46 5.88 -40.26
CA PRO A 142 -11.87 6.12 -39.97
C PRO A 142 -12.60 4.81 -39.66
N ARG A 143 -13.67 4.91 -38.86
CA ARG A 143 -14.48 3.74 -38.49
C ARG A 143 -15.02 3.04 -39.73
N GLY A 144 -14.74 1.74 -39.84
CA GLY A 144 -15.21 0.90 -40.96
C GLY A 144 -14.14 0.60 -42.00
N VAL A 145 -12.94 1.18 -41.90
CA VAL A 145 -11.78 0.82 -42.70
C VAL A 145 -10.88 -0.11 -41.87
N HIS A 146 -10.45 -1.23 -42.47
CA HIS A 146 -9.64 -2.26 -41.83
C HIS A 146 -8.13 -2.05 -42.06
N ASP A 147 -7.68 -0.80 -42.04
CA ASP A 147 -6.26 -0.48 -42.14
C ASP A 147 -5.59 -0.50 -40.77
N ASP A 148 -4.29 -0.78 -40.74
CA ASP A 148 -3.51 -0.78 -39.50
C ASP A 148 -3.17 0.64 -39.04
N PRO A 149 -3.30 0.97 -37.73
CA PRO A 149 -2.89 2.27 -37.21
C PRO A 149 -1.39 2.53 -37.42
N ILE A 150 -1.04 3.78 -37.73
CA ILE A 150 0.36 4.22 -37.87
C ILE A 150 0.83 4.74 -36.51
N TRP A 151 1.78 4.05 -35.89
CA TRP A 151 2.33 4.39 -34.58
C TRP A 151 3.66 5.14 -34.70
N PHE A 152 3.89 6.12 -33.82
CA PHE A 152 5.14 6.89 -33.72
C PHE A 152 5.26 7.57 -32.34
#